data_AF-A0A1X9YIQ1-F1
#
_entry.id   AF-A0A1X9YIQ1-F1
#
_cell.length_a   1.000
_cell.length_b   1.000
_cell.length_c   1.000
_cell.angle_alpha   90.00
_cell.angle_beta   90.00
_cell.angle_gamma   90.00
#
_symmetry.space_group_name_H-M   'P 1'
#
loop_
_entity.id
_entity.type
_entity.pdbx_description
1 polymer ?
#
loop_
_entity_poly.entity_id
_entity_poly.type
_entity_poly.pdbx_seq_one_letter_code
_entity_poly.pdbx_strand_id
1 'polypeptide(L)'
;MTLELHPFGTYRVSSDLSSQNPGPVAFRSASRLHEGSWTNDLFGTATLLFGMGGYLQGEHGAHIQIRAAFEAGDGTRFFIEYISRGEMKSHAAGKTPVMLAGQIDIDPANARYAWLNHTQIVGRGMLTHDPLMQTYEMYALR
;
A
#
# COMPACT_ATOMS: atom_id res chain seq x y z
N MET A 1 12.01 -11.37 -23.48
CA MET A 1 11.11 -11.50 -22.32
C MET A 1 10.54 -10.13 -22.05
N THR A 2 9.22 -10.03 -21.90
CA THR A 2 8.50 -8.76 -21.65
C THR A 2 7.94 -8.85 -20.24
N LEU A 3 8.05 -7.76 -19.46
CA LEU A 3 7.44 -7.67 -18.13
C LEU A 3 5.96 -7.36 -18.29
N GLU A 4 5.08 -8.15 -17.66
CA GLU A 4 3.63 -7.97 -17.74
C GLU A 4 3.02 -7.54 -16.40
N LEU A 5 2.03 -6.64 -16.47
CA LEU A 5 1.25 -6.17 -15.33
C LEU A 5 -0.09 -6.92 -15.29
N HIS A 6 -0.24 -7.86 -14.37
CA HIS A 6 -1.51 -8.56 -14.17
C HIS A 6 -2.32 -7.83 -13.11
N PRO A 7 -3.58 -7.42 -13.39
CA PRO A 7 -4.45 -6.83 -12.39
C PRO A 7 -4.55 -7.70 -11.14
N PHE A 8 -4.36 -7.06 -9.99
CA PHE A 8 -4.39 -7.71 -8.68
C PHE A 8 -5.32 -6.99 -7.71
N GLY A 9 -6.34 -6.35 -8.27
CA GLY A 9 -7.47 -5.73 -7.58
C GLY A 9 -7.21 -4.34 -7.02
N THR A 10 -8.05 -3.94 -6.07
CA THR A 10 -8.08 -2.58 -5.53
C THR A 10 -7.82 -2.60 -4.03
N TYR A 11 -6.81 -1.85 -3.60
CA TYR A 11 -6.47 -1.66 -2.20
C TYR A 11 -6.87 -0.25 -1.76
N ARG A 12 -7.71 -0.14 -0.72
CA ARG A 12 -8.14 1.12 -0.10
C ARG A 12 -7.62 1.19 1.33
N VAL A 13 -7.11 2.34 1.74
CA VAL A 13 -6.62 2.56 3.11
C VAL A 13 -6.77 4.00 3.56
N SER A 14 -7.17 4.19 4.81
CA SER A 14 -7.21 5.47 5.50
C SER A 14 -6.17 5.52 6.62
N SER A 15 -5.80 6.72 7.04
CA SER A 15 -4.99 6.95 8.24
C SER A 15 -5.75 7.89 9.19
N ASP A 16 -5.58 7.69 10.50
CA ASP A 16 -6.32 8.43 11.52
C ASP A 16 -5.42 9.19 12.51
N LEU A 17 -4.20 8.71 12.72
CA LEU A 17 -3.25 9.27 13.66
C LEU A 17 -1.89 9.41 13.01
N SER A 18 -1.26 10.56 13.19
CA SER A 18 0.09 10.84 12.70
C SER A 18 0.91 11.57 13.76
N SER A 19 2.12 11.09 14.01
CA SER A 19 3.17 11.85 14.69
C SER A 19 4.05 12.49 13.63
N GLN A 20 4.35 13.77 13.80
CA GLN A 20 4.96 14.61 12.76
C GLN A 20 6.04 15.51 13.37
N ASN A 21 7.17 15.62 12.68
CA ASN A 21 8.25 16.51 13.08
C ASN A 21 9.07 16.99 11.88
N PRO A 22 9.64 18.21 11.95
CA PRO A 22 10.75 18.56 11.08
C PRO A 22 11.90 17.56 11.28
N GLY A 23 12.40 16.98 10.20
CA GLY A 23 13.60 16.15 10.21
C GLY A 23 14.82 16.94 9.73
N PRO A 24 16.04 16.40 9.92
CA PRO A 24 17.29 17.07 9.53
C PRO A 24 17.45 17.27 8.01
N VAL A 25 16.67 16.54 7.21
CA VAL A 25 16.72 16.57 5.74
C VAL A 25 15.38 17.02 5.15
N ALA A 26 14.28 16.53 5.71
CA ALA A 26 12.93 16.83 5.26
C ALA A 26 11.92 16.55 6.37
N PHE A 27 10.65 16.87 6.15
CA PHE A 27 9.57 16.56 7.07
C PHE A 27 9.45 15.04 7.26
N ARG A 28 9.21 14.61 8.50
CA ARG A 28 9.03 13.20 8.88
C ARG A 28 7.67 13.01 9.50
N SER A 29 7.01 11.91 9.12
CA SER A 29 5.80 11.45 9.80
C SER A 29 5.80 9.94 9.99
N ALA A 30 5.21 9.50 11.09
CA ALA A 30 4.77 8.12 11.28
C ALA A 30 3.26 8.14 11.48
N SER A 31 2.53 7.40 10.65
CA SER A 31 1.06 7.37 10.68
C SER A 31 0.56 5.94 10.90
N ARG A 32 -0.47 5.81 11.72
CA ARG A 32 -1.25 4.58 11.82
C ARG A 32 -2.21 4.48 10.64
N LEU A 33 -2.35 3.28 10.09
CA LEU A 33 -3.41 2.96 9.13
C LEU A 33 -4.65 2.54 9.93
N HIS A 34 -5.78 3.17 9.65
CA HIS A 34 -7.01 3.05 10.45
C HIS A 34 -7.91 1.94 9.91
N GLU A 35 -8.37 2.11 8.69
CA GLU A 35 -9.18 1.14 7.97
C GLU A 35 -8.48 0.79 6.66
N GLY A 36 -8.62 -0.45 6.23
CA GLY A 36 -8.15 -0.84 4.92
C GLY A 36 -8.83 -2.10 4.42
N SER A 37 -9.02 -2.15 3.11
CA SER A 37 -9.56 -3.32 2.43
C SER A 37 -8.84 -3.52 1.10
N TRP A 38 -8.57 -4.77 0.76
CA TRP A 38 -8.05 -5.15 -0.54
C TRP A 38 -8.96 -6.18 -1.18
N THR A 39 -9.64 -5.78 -2.25
CA THR A 39 -10.53 -6.66 -2.99
C THR A 39 -9.89 -7.13 -4.29
N ASN A 40 -9.85 -8.44 -4.51
CA ASN A 40 -9.45 -9.06 -5.77
C ASN A 40 -10.08 -10.46 -5.91
N ASP A 41 -9.95 -11.07 -7.09
CA ASP A 41 -10.55 -12.39 -7.37
C ASP A 41 -9.91 -13.52 -6.55
N LEU A 42 -8.70 -13.32 -6.03
CA LEU A 42 -7.92 -14.34 -5.32
C LEU A 42 -8.32 -14.44 -3.85
N PHE A 43 -8.37 -13.31 -3.15
CA PHE A 43 -8.63 -13.17 -1.72
C PHE A 43 -10.10 -12.92 -1.38
N GLY A 44 -10.93 -12.59 -2.39
CA GLY A 44 -12.20 -11.92 -2.14
C GLY A 44 -11.94 -10.51 -1.60
N THR A 45 -12.36 -10.24 -0.36
CA THR A 45 -11.99 -8.99 0.34
C THR A 45 -11.12 -9.30 1.54
N ALA A 46 -9.87 -8.83 1.51
CA ALA A 46 -8.97 -8.86 2.64
C ALA A 46 -9.13 -7.60 3.49
N THR A 47 -9.14 -7.75 4.81
CA THR A 47 -9.35 -6.67 5.77
C THR A 47 -8.05 -6.34 6.50
N LEU A 48 -7.75 -5.06 6.67
CA LEU A 48 -6.60 -4.59 7.44
C LEU A 48 -6.75 -4.99 8.91
N LEU A 49 -5.74 -5.66 9.45
CA LEU A 49 -5.64 -5.98 10.88
C LEU A 49 -4.79 -4.96 11.63
N PHE A 50 -3.70 -4.53 11.00
CA PHE A 50 -2.76 -3.56 11.56
C PHE A 50 -1.95 -2.95 10.43
N GLY A 51 -1.56 -1.69 10.54
CA GLY A 51 -0.55 -1.16 9.65
C GLY A 51 -0.05 0.21 10.05
N MET A 52 1.16 0.53 9.61
CA MET A 52 1.80 1.82 9.82
C MET A 52 2.54 2.28 8.57
N GLY A 53 2.61 3.59 8.40
CA GLY A 53 3.38 4.27 7.37
C GLY A 53 4.44 5.18 7.95
N GLY A 54 5.64 5.13 7.38
CA GLY A 54 6.70 6.13 7.56
C GLY A 54 6.78 7.03 6.33
N TYR A 55 6.83 8.34 6.54
CA TYR A 55 6.82 9.34 5.49
C TYR A 55 8.04 10.24 5.62
N LEU A 56 8.79 10.41 4.54
CA LEU A 56 9.80 11.44 4.35
C LEU A 56 9.30 12.36 3.24
N GLN A 57 8.95 13.60 3.56
CA GLN A 57 8.41 14.55 2.60
C GLN A 57 9.35 15.74 2.42
N GLY A 58 9.91 15.87 1.22
CA GLY A 58 10.67 17.04 0.77
C GLY A 58 9.82 17.99 -0.07
N GLU A 59 10.47 18.99 -0.65
CA GLU A 59 9.80 20.03 -1.44
C GLU A 59 9.12 19.50 -2.71
N HIS A 60 9.75 18.51 -3.38
CA HIS A 60 9.35 18.01 -4.69
C HIS A 60 8.83 16.57 -4.69
N GLY A 61 8.74 15.94 -3.52
CA GLY A 61 8.23 14.58 -3.43
C GLY A 61 8.35 13.97 -2.05
N ALA A 62 7.76 12.79 -1.88
CA ALA A 62 7.94 11.99 -0.69
C ALA A 62 8.35 10.55 -0.98
N HIS A 63 9.00 9.98 0.01
CA HIS A 63 9.21 8.55 0.13
C HIS A 63 8.33 8.04 1.26
N ILE A 64 7.50 7.06 0.93
CA ILE A 64 6.54 6.45 1.84
C ILE A 64 6.94 4.99 2.00
N GLN A 65 6.94 4.49 3.22
CA GLN A 65 7.22 3.09 3.54
C GLN A 65 6.08 2.56 4.39
N ILE A 66 5.45 1.49 3.96
CA ILE A 66 4.25 0.96 4.61
C ILE A 66 4.50 -0.49 4.97
N ARG A 67 4.07 -0.86 6.18
CA ARG A 67 3.99 -2.25 6.65
C ARG A 67 2.59 -2.48 7.19
N ALA A 68 1.93 -3.51 6.70
CA ALA A 68 0.57 -3.83 7.11
C ALA A 68 0.33 -5.33 7.12
N ALA A 69 -0.60 -5.76 7.98
CA ALA A 69 -1.09 -7.11 8.12
C ALA A 69 -2.57 -7.15 7.71
N PHE A 70 -2.97 -8.18 6.98
CA PHE A 70 -4.31 -8.37 6.47
C PHE A 70 -4.81 -9.79 6.77
N GLU A 71 -6.13 -9.94 6.77
CA GLU A 71 -6.82 -11.23 6.77
C GLU A 71 -7.73 -11.32 5.55
N ALA A 72 -7.52 -12.32 4.69
CA ALA A 72 -8.36 -12.61 3.53
C ALA A 72 -9.74 -13.12 3.95
N GLY A 73 -10.70 -13.16 3.01
CA GLY A 73 -12.06 -13.62 3.29
C GLY A 73 -12.17 -15.09 3.73
N ASP A 74 -11.13 -15.90 3.49
CA ASP A 74 -11.03 -17.30 3.95
C ASP A 74 -10.29 -17.46 5.29
N GLY A 75 -9.95 -16.36 5.97
CA GLY A 75 -9.23 -16.34 7.23
C GLY A 75 -7.70 -16.41 7.08
N THR A 76 -7.17 -16.52 5.86
CA THR A 76 -5.72 -16.52 5.65
C THR A 76 -5.11 -15.17 5.97
N ARG A 77 -4.06 -15.16 6.79
CA ARG A 77 -3.32 -13.95 7.12
C ARG A 77 -2.10 -13.77 6.23
N PHE A 78 -1.81 -12.52 5.89
CA PHE A 78 -0.60 -12.14 5.15
C PHE A 78 -0.13 -10.75 5.55
N PHE A 79 1.11 -10.45 5.23
CA PHE A 79 1.73 -9.16 5.42
C PHE A 79 2.03 -8.54 4.05
N ILE A 80 2.02 -7.20 4.01
CA ILE A 80 2.51 -6.42 2.88
C ILE A 80 3.53 -5.40 3.39
N GLU A 81 4.66 -5.32 2.70
CA GLU A 81 5.60 -4.22 2.81
C GLU A 81 5.74 -3.55 1.44
N TYR A 82 5.59 -2.23 1.38
CA TYR A 82 5.80 -1.49 0.14
C TYR A 82 6.43 -0.13 0.37
N ILE A 83 7.09 0.35 -0.69
CA ILE A 83 7.59 1.71 -0.80
C ILE A 83 6.78 2.41 -1.88
N SER A 84 6.40 3.66 -1.65
CA SER A 84 5.84 4.51 -2.72
C SER A 84 6.56 5.85 -2.83
N ARG A 85 6.47 6.42 -4.03
CA ARG A 85 7.01 7.74 -4.37
C ARG A 85 6.02 8.52 -5.20
N GLY A 86 6.01 9.83 -5.00
CA GLY A 86 5.23 10.77 -5.81
C GLY A 86 5.42 12.21 -5.36
N GLU A 87 4.88 13.14 -6.14
CA GLU A 87 4.88 14.57 -5.84
C GLU A 87 3.75 14.86 -4.85
N MET A 88 4.09 15.10 -3.58
CA MET A 88 3.09 15.10 -2.51
C MET A 88 2.12 16.28 -2.55
N LYS A 89 2.51 17.46 -3.05
CA LYS A 89 1.60 18.62 -3.05
C LYS A 89 0.43 18.38 -4.00
N SER A 90 0.71 17.91 -5.21
CA SER A 90 -0.31 17.56 -6.19
C SER A 90 -1.04 16.26 -5.84
N HIS A 91 -0.37 15.29 -5.22
CA HIS A 91 -1.03 14.08 -4.74
C HIS A 91 -2.04 14.38 -3.61
N ALA A 92 -1.64 15.19 -2.63
CA ALA A 92 -2.51 15.67 -1.57
C ALA A 92 -3.63 16.58 -2.09
N ALA A 93 -3.57 17.05 -3.34
CA ALA A 93 -4.66 17.74 -4.02
C ALA A 93 -5.53 16.80 -4.89
N GLY A 94 -5.25 15.48 -4.86
CA GLY A 94 -5.95 14.47 -5.67
C GLY A 94 -5.62 14.50 -7.17
N LYS A 95 -4.54 15.18 -7.58
CA LYS A 95 -4.25 15.46 -9.00
C LYS A 95 -3.28 14.47 -9.64
N THR A 96 -2.35 13.91 -8.86
CA THR A 96 -1.31 13.02 -9.36
C THR A 96 -1.26 11.74 -8.53
N PRO A 97 -0.84 10.61 -9.12
CA PRO A 97 -0.70 9.39 -8.37
C PRO A 97 0.62 9.34 -7.60
N VAL A 98 0.64 8.49 -6.58
CA VAL A 98 1.88 7.86 -6.08
C VAL A 98 2.03 6.49 -6.72
N MET A 99 3.26 6.09 -7.02
CA MET A 99 3.56 4.75 -7.52
C MET A 99 4.18 3.94 -6.40
N LEU A 100 3.68 2.72 -6.18
CA LEU A 100 4.22 1.79 -5.18
C LEU A 100 4.86 0.57 -5.82
N ALA A 101 5.82 0.00 -5.10
CA ALA A 101 6.36 -1.33 -5.32
C ALA A 101 6.53 -2.02 -3.95
N GLY A 102 6.09 -3.27 -3.84
CA GLY A 102 6.14 -4.02 -2.59
C GLY A 102 6.09 -5.52 -2.78
N GLN A 103 5.97 -6.21 -1.66
CA GLN A 103 5.92 -7.67 -1.58
C GLN A 103 4.84 -8.11 -0.60
N ILE A 104 4.42 -9.37 -0.75
CA ILE A 104 3.52 -10.04 0.17
C ILE A 104 4.28 -11.19 0.85
N ASP A 105 4.14 -11.28 2.17
CA ASP A 105 4.61 -12.42 2.95
C ASP A 105 3.40 -13.21 3.48
N ILE A 106 3.35 -14.50 3.16
CA ILE A 106 2.26 -15.42 3.53
C ILE A 106 2.82 -16.77 3.96
N ASP A 107 2.08 -17.51 4.79
CA ASP A 107 2.48 -18.84 5.25
C ASP A 107 2.83 -19.76 4.05
N PRO A 108 4.08 -20.25 3.92
CA PRO A 108 4.48 -21.11 2.81
C PRO A 108 3.78 -22.48 2.83
N ALA A 109 3.19 -22.90 3.96
CA ALA A 109 2.36 -24.10 4.03
C ALA A 109 1.01 -23.92 3.33
N ASN A 110 0.57 -22.68 3.08
CA ASN A 110 -0.63 -22.39 2.31
C ASN A 110 -0.35 -22.49 0.80
N ALA A 111 -0.44 -23.70 0.26
CA ALA A 111 -0.13 -24.01 -1.14
C ALA A 111 -0.90 -23.14 -2.16
N ARG A 112 -2.10 -22.64 -1.81
CA ARG A 112 -2.91 -21.78 -2.68
C ARG A 112 -2.25 -20.42 -2.92
N TYR A 113 -1.57 -19.89 -1.92
CA TYR A 113 -1.05 -18.51 -1.93
C TYR A 113 0.48 -18.41 -1.82
N ALA A 114 1.19 -19.51 -1.53
CA ALA A 114 2.63 -19.52 -1.33
C ALA A 114 3.44 -18.89 -2.48
N TRP A 115 2.92 -18.92 -3.72
CA TRP A 115 3.54 -18.27 -4.88
C TRP A 115 3.69 -16.74 -4.74
N LEU A 116 2.88 -16.10 -3.88
CA LEU A 116 2.94 -14.65 -3.63
C LEU A 116 4.23 -14.23 -2.92
N ASN A 117 4.85 -15.12 -2.15
CA ASN A 117 6.16 -14.88 -1.50
C ASN A 117 7.30 -14.63 -2.51
N HIS A 118 7.07 -14.96 -3.78
CA HIS A 118 8.03 -14.79 -4.87
C HIS A 118 7.53 -13.83 -5.95
N THR A 119 6.46 -13.07 -5.66
CA THR A 119 5.82 -12.17 -6.61
C THR A 119 6.00 -10.73 -6.17
N GLN A 120 6.57 -9.92 -7.06
CA GLN A 120 6.61 -8.47 -6.88
C GLN A 120 5.23 -7.88 -7.19
N ILE A 121 4.74 -7.02 -6.32
CA ILE A 121 3.55 -6.20 -6.58
C ILE A 121 3.95 -4.76 -6.86
N VAL A 122 3.16 -4.12 -7.73
CA VAL A 122 3.23 -2.69 -8.01
C VAL A 122 1.84 -2.09 -7.95
N GLY A 123 1.75 -0.79 -7.79
CA GLY A 123 0.44 -0.15 -7.78
C GLY A 123 0.48 1.34 -8.04
N ARG A 124 -0.69 1.87 -8.41
CA ARG A 124 -0.93 3.28 -8.69
C ARG A 124 -1.98 3.81 -7.72
N GLY A 125 -1.56 4.73 -6.85
CA GLY A 125 -2.36 5.25 -5.75
C GLY A 125 -2.88 6.65 -5.98
N MET A 126 -4.17 6.87 -5.75
CA MET A 126 -4.81 8.19 -5.76
C MET A 126 -5.43 8.49 -4.39
N LEU A 127 -5.40 9.75 -3.99
CA LEU A 127 -6.05 10.23 -2.77
C LEU A 127 -7.42 10.85 -3.11
N THR A 128 -8.47 10.35 -2.48
CA THR A 128 -9.81 10.99 -2.48
C THR A 128 -10.00 11.78 -1.18
N HIS A 129 -10.81 12.85 -1.22
CA HIS A 129 -10.98 13.77 -0.08
C HIS A 129 -12.33 13.65 0.64
N ASP A 130 -13.23 12.81 0.14
CA ASP A 130 -14.54 12.57 0.76
C ASP A 130 -15.04 11.14 0.40
N PRO A 131 -14.76 10.12 1.24
CA PRO A 131 -13.91 10.18 2.43
C PRO A 131 -12.42 10.34 2.08
N LEU A 132 -11.63 10.79 3.07
CA LEU A 132 -10.18 10.81 2.96
C LEU A 132 -9.64 9.38 2.89
N MET A 133 -9.27 8.94 1.68
CA MET A 133 -8.94 7.54 1.41
C MET A 133 -7.89 7.46 0.33
N GLN A 134 -6.85 6.67 0.59
CA GLN A 134 -5.88 6.31 -0.42
C GLN A 134 -6.36 5.05 -1.13
N THR A 135 -6.54 5.12 -2.45
CA THR A 135 -6.99 4.00 -3.29
C THR A 135 -5.92 3.64 -4.29
N TYR A 136 -5.51 2.38 -4.31
CA TYR A 136 -4.51 1.82 -5.20
C TYR A 136 -5.12 0.82 -6.17
N GLU A 137 -4.80 0.99 -7.45
CA GLU A 137 -4.87 -0.06 -8.46
C GLU A 137 -3.64 -0.94 -8.29
N MET A 138 -3.81 -2.20 -7.92
CA MET A 138 -2.73 -3.13 -7.61
C MET A 138 -2.48 -4.08 -8.77
N TYR A 139 -1.22 -4.45 -9.00
CA TYR A 139 -0.80 -5.37 -10.05
C TYR A 139 0.28 -6.32 -9.54
N ALA A 140 0.24 -7.57 -10.01
CA ALA A 140 1.32 -8.53 -9.84
C ALA A 140 2.20 -8.52 -11.10
N LEU A 141 3.52 -8.47 -10.92
CA LEU A 141 4.48 -8.62 -12.01
C LEU A 141 4.63 -10.09 -12.38
N ARG A 142 4.62 -10.40 -13.69
CA ARG A 142 4.92 -11.73 -14.24
C ARG A 142 5.79 -11.64 -15.48
#